data_AF-A0A5K1K0D0-F1
#
_entry.id   AF-A0A5K1K0D0-F1
#
_cell.length_a   1.000
_cell.length_b   1.000
_cell.length_c   1.000
_cell.angle_alpha   90.00
_cell.angle_beta   90.00
_cell.angle_gamma   90.00
#
_symmetry.space_group_name_H-M   'P 1'
#
loop_
_entity.id
_entity.type
_entity.pdbx_description
1 polymer ?
#
loop_
_entity_poly.entity_id
_entity_poly.type
_entity_poly.pdbx_seq_one_letter_code
_entity_poly.pdbx_strand_id
1 'polypeptide(L)'
;MFKSLPQEEKVFWHSHKHEVESGLLQLFTKSFVPGAATDFAEKPTMSHLQKTYGKTIHTWMYDKYPDIPLGPPTLMLASTCDAQGPPADMVKKRDHDSNQDSAAKKEARKEYLSPYEAVKDSDELQKSGRGVVFEVREVEAKK
;
A
#
# COMPACT_ATOMS: atom_id res chain seq x y z
N MET A 1 -10.65 2.30 14.94
CA MET A 1 -10.02 0.97 14.98
C MET A 1 -8.51 1.05 15.19
N PHE A 2 -7.68 1.52 14.23
CA PHE A 2 -6.21 1.53 14.40
C PHE A 2 -5.73 2.17 15.72
N LYS A 3 -6.29 3.34 16.07
CA LYS A 3 -5.96 4.07 17.31
C LYS A 3 -6.22 3.29 18.61
N SER A 4 -7.09 2.28 18.58
CA SER A 4 -7.44 1.46 19.75
C SER A 4 -6.67 0.13 19.80
N LEU A 5 -5.76 -0.12 18.86
CA LEU A 5 -4.94 -1.33 18.87
C LEU A 5 -3.84 -1.26 19.95
N PRO A 6 -3.43 -2.40 20.53
CA PRO A 6 -2.23 -2.49 21.37
C PRO A 6 -0.98 -2.03 20.61
N GLN A 7 0.02 -1.52 21.32
CA GLN A 7 1.22 -0.98 20.68
C GLN A 7 2.00 -2.05 19.92
N GLU A 8 2.03 -3.27 20.46
CA GLU A 8 2.67 -4.44 19.87
C GLU A 8 2.01 -4.85 18.54
N GLU A 9 0.72 -4.55 18.37
CA GLU A 9 0.01 -4.85 17.14
C GLU A 9 0.26 -3.78 16.08
N LYS A 10 0.38 -2.50 16.46
CA LYS A 10 0.54 -1.39 15.50
C LYS A 10 1.79 -1.49 14.62
N VAL A 11 2.84 -2.17 15.08
CA VAL A 11 4.09 -2.38 14.33
C VAL A 11 3.87 -3.11 13.00
N PHE A 12 2.77 -3.86 12.86
CA PHE A 12 2.42 -4.58 11.65
C PHE A 12 1.59 -3.75 10.65
N TRP A 13 1.25 -2.50 11.00
CA TRP A 13 0.33 -1.68 10.23
C TRP A 13 1.03 -0.50 9.57
N HIS A 14 0.54 -0.13 8.40
CA HIS A 14 0.95 1.05 7.66
C HIS A 14 -0.26 1.94 7.37
N SER A 15 -0.01 3.23 7.18
CA SER A 15 -1.01 4.16 6.67
C SER A 15 -1.13 4.03 5.15
N HIS A 16 -2.35 4.14 4.63
CA HIS A 16 -2.57 4.21 3.18
C HIS A 16 -2.38 5.63 2.63
N LYS A 17 -1.93 6.57 3.46
CA LYS A 17 -1.86 8.00 3.13
C LYS A 17 -1.01 8.22 1.89
N HIS A 18 0.24 7.73 1.90
CA HIS A 18 1.18 8.02 0.83
C HIS A 18 0.82 7.32 -0.48
N GLU A 19 0.41 6.06 -0.47
CA GLU A 19 -0.01 5.35 -1.69
C GLU A 19 -1.23 6.02 -2.38
N VAL A 20 -2.13 6.61 -1.59
CA VAL A 20 -3.25 7.41 -2.10
C VAL A 20 -2.76 8.77 -2.59
N GLU A 21 -2.01 9.53 -1.81
CA GLU A 21 -1.60 10.88 -2.20
C GLU A 21 -0.62 10.89 -3.40
N SER A 22 0.22 9.86 -3.53
CA SER A 22 1.21 9.72 -4.61
C SER A 22 0.59 9.39 -5.98
N GLY A 23 -0.69 9.02 -6.04
CA GLY A 23 -1.30 8.53 -7.28
C GLY A 23 -0.96 7.08 -7.61
N LEU A 24 -0.20 6.37 -6.77
CA LEU A 24 0.21 4.98 -7.00
C LEU A 24 -0.94 4.00 -6.82
N LEU A 25 -1.78 4.19 -5.78
CA LEU A 25 -3.02 3.44 -5.61
C LEU A 25 -4.06 3.96 -6.59
N GLN A 26 -4.55 3.08 -7.46
CA GLN A 26 -5.51 3.39 -8.51
C GLN A 26 -6.63 2.36 -8.51
N LEU A 27 -7.86 2.80 -8.78
CA LEU A 27 -8.91 1.85 -9.12
C LEU A 27 -8.75 1.46 -10.59
N PHE A 28 -8.55 0.16 -10.84
CA PHE A 28 -8.50 -0.37 -12.19
C PHE A 28 -9.91 -0.49 -12.76
N THR A 29 -10.09 0.08 -13.94
CA THR A 29 -11.29 -0.04 -14.77
C THR A 29 -10.91 -0.69 -16.10
N LYS A 30 -11.89 -1.16 -16.87
CA LYS A 30 -11.62 -1.72 -18.20
C LYS A 30 -10.91 -0.67 -19.07
N SER A 31 -9.93 -1.09 -19.88
CA SER A 31 -9.05 -0.18 -20.64
C SER A 31 -9.76 0.75 -21.64
N PHE A 32 -11.01 0.46 -22.02
CA PHE A 32 -11.81 1.35 -22.88
C PHE A 32 -12.46 2.53 -22.12
N VAL A 33 -12.42 2.51 -20.78
CA VAL A 33 -12.92 3.62 -19.95
C VAL A 33 -11.88 4.72 -19.95
N PRO A 34 -12.24 5.98 -20.29
CA PRO A 34 -11.31 7.10 -20.22
C PRO A 34 -10.79 7.31 -18.79
N GLY A 35 -9.48 7.52 -18.64
CA GLY A 35 -8.86 7.74 -17.32
C GLY A 35 -9.54 8.83 -16.48
N ALA A 36 -9.94 9.94 -17.10
CA ALA A 36 -10.64 11.03 -16.42
C ALA A 36 -12.01 10.62 -15.81
N ALA A 37 -12.72 9.67 -16.43
CA ALA A 37 -13.95 9.14 -15.87
C ALA A 37 -13.67 8.29 -14.62
N THR A 38 -12.58 7.52 -14.66
CA THR A 38 -12.10 6.74 -13.51
C THR A 38 -11.63 7.64 -12.38
N ASP A 39 -10.92 8.73 -12.69
CA ASP A 39 -10.46 9.74 -11.71
C ASP A 39 -11.62 10.40 -10.98
N PHE A 40 -12.70 10.71 -11.69
CA PHE A 40 -13.91 11.22 -11.06
C PHE A 40 -14.59 10.18 -10.17
N ALA A 41 -14.71 8.95 -10.65
CA ALA A 41 -15.37 7.86 -9.93
C ALA A 41 -14.61 7.42 -8.68
N GLU A 42 -13.27 7.50 -8.67
CA GLU A 42 -12.46 7.06 -7.52
C GLU A 42 -12.43 8.06 -6.36
N LYS A 43 -12.85 9.32 -6.55
CA LYS A 43 -12.72 10.38 -5.53
C LYS A 43 -13.28 9.98 -4.15
N PRO A 44 -14.51 9.45 -4.02
CA PRO A 44 -15.06 9.08 -2.71
C PRO A 44 -14.23 7.97 -2.04
N THR A 45 -13.80 6.99 -2.83
CA THR A 45 -12.99 5.86 -2.36
C THR A 45 -11.61 6.33 -1.91
N MET A 46 -10.94 7.18 -2.68
CA MET A 46 -9.62 7.73 -2.32
C MET A 46 -9.68 8.59 -1.06
N SER A 47 -10.71 9.45 -0.93
CA SER A 47 -10.93 10.25 0.29
C SER A 47 -11.16 9.40 1.54
N HIS A 48 -11.79 8.22 1.37
CA HIS A 48 -11.94 7.27 2.47
C HIS A 48 -10.63 6.54 2.77
N LEU A 49 -9.99 5.96 1.76
CA LEU A 49 -8.78 5.15 1.89
C LEU A 49 -7.59 5.94 2.43
N GLN A 50 -7.45 7.23 2.09
CA GLN A 50 -6.38 8.09 2.60
C GLN A 50 -6.27 8.07 4.14
N LYS A 51 -7.40 7.84 4.83
CA LYS A 51 -7.51 7.90 6.30
C LYS A 51 -7.53 6.51 6.96
N THR A 52 -7.32 5.44 6.20
CA THR A 52 -7.32 4.06 6.70
C THR A 52 -5.90 3.53 6.89
N TYR A 53 -5.82 2.42 7.62
CA TYR A 53 -4.60 1.72 7.97
C TYR A 53 -4.75 0.27 7.55
N GLY A 54 -3.68 -0.30 7.01
CA GLY A 54 -3.65 -1.67 6.51
C GLY A 54 -2.59 -2.52 7.19
N LYS A 55 -2.86 -3.82 7.23
CA LYS A 55 -1.88 -4.86 7.54
C LYS A 55 -2.00 -5.92 6.47
N THR A 56 -0.90 -6.19 5.77
CA THR A 56 -0.87 -7.14 4.66
C THR A 56 0.18 -8.21 4.94
N ILE A 57 -0.25 -9.48 4.96
CA ILE A 57 0.63 -10.62 5.12
C ILE A 57 0.60 -11.42 3.82
N HIS A 58 1.75 -11.49 3.16
CA HIS A 58 1.94 -12.29 1.95
C HIS A 58 2.34 -13.70 2.34
N THR A 59 1.52 -14.68 1.96
CA THR A 59 1.84 -16.11 2.10
C THR A 59 2.57 -16.66 0.88
N TRP A 60 2.79 -15.82 -0.15
CA TRP A 60 3.50 -16.17 -1.38
C TRP A 60 4.37 -15.02 -1.85
N MET A 61 5.69 -15.23 -1.87
CA MET A 61 6.66 -14.32 -2.49
C MET A 61 6.85 -14.66 -3.98
N TYR A 62 5.86 -14.30 -4.80
CA TYR A 62 5.85 -14.57 -6.25
C TYR A 62 7.13 -14.10 -6.96
N ASP A 63 7.67 -12.93 -6.57
CA ASP A 63 8.88 -12.36 -7.18
C ASP A 63 10.12 -13.25 -7.00
N LYS A 64 10.13 -14.13 -6.00
CA LYS A 64 11.22 -15.07 -5.73
C LYS A 64 10.91 -16.49 -6.18
N TYR A 65 9.67 -16.94 -5.99
CA TYR A 65 9.20 -18.29 -6.31
C TYR A 65 7.90 -18.22 -7.12
N PRO A 66 7.97 -17.93 -8.43
CA PRO A 66 6.79 -17.62 -9.24
C PRO A 66 5.89 -18.83 -9.51
N ASP A 67 6.41 -20.04 -9.38
CA ASP A 67 5.66 -21.26 -9.71
C ASP A 67 4.95 -21.89 -8.50
N ILE A 68 5.40 -21.59 -7.28
CA ILE A 68 4.89 -22.22 -6.05
C ILE A 68 5.11 -21.33 -4.81
N PRO A 69 4.15 -21.27 -3.86
CA PRO A 69 4.29 -20.50 -2.63
C PRO A 69 5.25 -21.15 -1.63
N LEU A 70 6.55 -20.94 -1.83
CA LEU A 70 7.59 -21.40 -0.93
C LEU A 70 7.95 -20.35 0.13
N GLY A 71 8.33 -20.88 1.30
CA GLY A 71 8.85 -20.09 2.42
C GLY A 71 7.77 -19.65 3.41
N PRO A 72 8.18 -18.96 4.49
CA PRO A 72 7.26 -18.44 5.48
C PRO A 72 6.49 -17.22 4.94
N PRO A 73 5.34 -16.87 5.57
CA PRO A 73 4.67 -15.61 5.30
C PRO A 73 5.58 -14.41 5.59
N THR A 74 5.36 -13.32 4.87
CA THR A 74 6.09 -12.06 5.06
C THR A 74 5.12 -10.90 5.27
N LEU A 75 5.53 -9.92 6.07
CA LEU A 75 4.82 -8.66 6.19
C LEU A 75 5.11 -7.80 4.96
N MET A 76 4.05 -7.33 4.30
CA MET A 76 4.16 -6.36 3.19
C MET A 76 3.58 -5.02 3.66
N LEU A 77 4.32 -3.96 3.37
CA LEU A 77 3.94 -2.60 3.72
C LEU A 77 3.76 -1.81 2.43
N ALA A 78 2.72 -0.98 2.39
CA ALA A 78 2.56 0.00 1.32
C ALA A 78 3.73 0.99 1.33
N SER A 79 4.00 1.61 0.18
CA SER A 79 4.96 2.70 0.10
C SER A 79 4.49 3.85 0.99
N THR A 80 5.36 4.30 1.90
CA THR A 80 5.08 5.40 2.84
C THR A 80 5.80 6.70 2.46
N CYS A 81 6.71 6.63 1.48
CA CYS A 81 7.40 7.77 0.90
C CYS A 81 7.82 7.48 -0.56
N ASP A 82 8.17 8.54 -1.30
CA ASP A 82 8.52 8.47 -2.73
C ASP A 82 9.75 7.55 -2.98
N ALA A 83 10.63 7.38 -2.00
CA ALA A 83 11.81 6.51 -2.09
C ALA A 83 11.50 5.00 -1.99
N GLN A 84 10.29 4.62 -1.56
CA GLN A 84 9.83 3.23 -1.42
C GLN A 84 8.89 2.79 -2.56
N GLY A 85 8.67 3.64 -3.56
CA GLY A 85 7.81 3.31 -4.71
C GLY A 85 8.44 2.27 -5.65
N PRO A 86 7.63 1.61 -6.49
CA PRO A 86 8.15 0.78 -7.57
C PRO A 86 9.00 1.61 -8.56
N PRO A 87 9.90 0.95 -9.33
CA PRO A 87 10.70 1.62 -10.36
C PRO A 87 9.84 2.47 -11.32
N ALA A 88 10.35 3.64 -11.71
CA ALA A 88 9.59 4.61 -12.50
C ALA A 88 9.16 4.08 -13.88
N ASP A 89 9.96 3.21 -14.48
CA ASP A 89 9.64 2.51 -15.73
C ASP A 89 8.47 1.53 -15.57
N MET A 90 8.38 0.82 -14.44
CA MET A 90 7.26 -0.06 -14.12
C MET A 90 5.96 0.74 -13.94
N VAL A 91 6.01 1.89 -13.27
CA VAL A 91 4.85 2.78 -13.12
C VAL A 91 4.39 3.31 -14.47
N LYS A 92 5.32 3.82 -15.30
CA LYS A 92 5.01 4.31 -16.65
C LYS A 92 4.38 3.25 -17.54
N LYS A 93 4.90 2.01 -17.48
CA LYS A 93 4.34 0.90 -18.24
C LYS A 93 2.91 0.59 -17.80
N ARG A 94 2.67 0.48 -16.50
CA ARG A 94 1.33 0.26 -15.94
C ARG A 94 0.36 1.36 -16.36
N ASP A 95 0.76 2.62 -16.22
CA ASP A 95 -0.05 3.80 -16.57
C ASP A 95 -0.44 3.81 -18.06
N HIS A 96 0.51 3.47 -18.94
CA HIS A 96 0.24 3.28 -20.36
C HIS A 96 -0.79 2.16 -20.60
N ASP A 97 -0.58 0.99 -19.99
CA ASP A 97 -1.42 -0.20 -20.21
C ASP A 97 -2.83 -0.04 -19.60
N SER A 98 -2.97 0.77 -18.56
CA SER A 98 -4.23 1.06 -17.87
C SER A 98 -4.96 2.30 -18.38
N ASN A 99 -4.35 3.07 -19.29
CA ASN A 99 -4.84 4.39 -19.73
C ASN A 99 -5.08 5.36 -18.56
N GLN A 100 -4.12 5.40 -17.62
CA GLN A 100 -4.11 6.27 -16.45
C GLN A 100 -2.78 7.01 -16.32
N ASP A 101 -2.73 8.03 -15.47
CA ASP A 101 -1.50 8.80 -15.20
C ASP A 101 -1.38 9.06 -13.69
N SER A 102 -0.40 8.42 -13.05
CA SER A 102 -0.13 8.59 -11.62
C SER A 102 0.27 10.01 -11.25
N ALA A 103 1.05 10.70 -12.08
CA ALA A 103 1.51 12.05 -11.80
C ALA A 103 0.36 13.06 -11.89
N ALA A 104 -0.48 12.94 -12.92
CA ALA A 104 -1.70 13.74 -13.04
C ALA A 104 -2.67 13.47 -11.88
N LYS A 105 -2.84 12.21 -11.47
CA LYS A 105 -3.63 11.84 -10.28
C LYS A 105 -3.09 12.47 -9.00
N LYS A 106 -1.76 12.44 -8.79
CA LYS A 106 -1.11 13.09 -7.63
C LYS A 106 -1.47 14.56 -7.54
N GLU A 107 -1.43 15.28 -8.66
CA GLU A 107 -1.81 16.70 -8.70
C GLU A 107 -3.33 16.90 -8.49
N ALA A 108 -4.17 16.16 -9.21
CA ALA A 108 -5.63 16.26 -9.08
C ALA A 108 -6.13 15.92 -7.66
N ARG A 109 -5.45 15.00 -6.97
CA ARG A 109 -5.77 14.58 -5.61
C ARG A 109 -5.55 15.69 -4.58
N LYS A 110 -4.63 16.62 -4.81
CA LYS A 110 -4.42 17.78 -3.92
C LYS A 110 -5.64 18.70 -3.83
N GLU A 111 -6.50 18.70 -4.85
CA GLU A 111 -7.67 19.58 -4.90
C GLU A 111 -8.81 19.11 -3.98
N TYR A 112 -8.93 17.81 -3.73
CA TYR A 112 -10.07 17.24 -3.00
C TYR A 112 -9.71 16.40 -1.77
N LEU A 113 -8.47 15.88 -1.68
CA LEU A 113 -8.03 15.19 -0.47
C LEU A 113 -7.78 16.20 0.63
N SER A 114 -8.41 15.97 1.79
CA SER A 114 -8.17 16.82 2.95
C SER A 114 -6.75 16.62 3.47
N PRO A 115 -6.06 17.68 3.93
CA PRO A 115 -4.83 17.54 4.68
C PRO A 115 -5.05 16.62 5.88
N TYR A 116 -4.18 15.62 6.02
CA TYR A 116 -4.27 14.60 7.06
C TYR A 116 -2.89 14.20 7.51
N GLU A 117 -2.68 14.00 8.80
CA GLU A 117 -1.45 13.41 9.35
C GLU A 117 -1.72 11.99 9.85
N ALA A 118 -0.91 11.06 9.36
CA ALA A 118 -0.93 9.69 9.85
C ALA A 118 -0.48 9.65 11.32
N VAL A 119 -1.05 8.72 12.08
CA VAL A 119 -0.75 8.54 13.50
C VAL A 119 0.71 8.14 13.66
N LYS A 120 1.39 8.73 14.66
CA LYS A 120 2.84 8.55 14.88
C LYS A 120 3.27 7.09 15.13
N ASP A 121 2.35 6.21 15.50
CA ASP A 121 2.64 4.80 15.78
C ASP A 121 2.46 3.89 14.55
N SER A 122 2.16 4.45 13.38
CA SER A 122 2.14 3.73 12.09
C SER A 122 3.44 3.93 11.33
N ASP A 123 3.66 3.15 10.26
CA ASP A 123 4.78 3.37 9.34
C ASP A 123 6.17 3.22 10.02
N GLU A 124 6.27 2.31 11.00
CA GLU A 124 7.49 2.06 11.78
C GLU A 124 8.71 1.70 10.92
N LEU A 125 8.50 0.97 9.80
CA LEU A 125 9.56 0.67 8.85
C LEU A 125 10.22 1.95 8.31
N GLN A 126 9.41 2.96 7.98
CA GLN A 126 9.90 4.24 7.47
C GLN A 126 10.72 5.00 8.52
N LYS A 127 10.23 4.98 9.77
CA LYS A 127 10.80 5.80 10.86
C LYS A 127 12.07 5.20 11.43
N SER A 128 12.09 3.89 11.61
CA SER A 128 13.18 3.18 12.29
C SER A 128 14.20 2.59 11.32
N GLY A 129 13.83 2.40 10.04
CA GLY A 129 14.60 1.61 9.08
C GLY A 129 14.67 0.11 9.44
N ARG A 130 13.92 -0.33 10.46
CA ARG A 130 13.87 -1.72 10.92
C ARG A 130 12.57 -2.35 10.46
N GLY A 131 12.68 -3.49 9.79
CA GLY A 131 11.53 -4.30 9.40
C GLY A 131 11.20 -5.36 10.43
N VAL A 132 9.95 -5.82 10.41
CA VAL A 132 9.51 -7.00 11.16
C VAL A 132 9.51 -8.21 10.23
N VAL A 133 10.05 -9.33 10.71
CA VAL A 133 10.06 -10.60 9.98
C VAL A 133 9.33 -11.65 10.80
N PHE A 134 8.61 -12.54 10.11
CA PHE A 134 8.01 -13.71 10.75
C PHE A 134 9.02 -14.86 10.72
N GLU A 135 9.34 -15.41 11.89
CA GLU A 135 10.23 -16.55 12.03
C GLU A 135 9.43 -17.83 12.30
N VAL A 136 9.75 -18.90 11.58
CA VAL A 136 9.22 -20.23 11.85
C VAL A 136 10.08 -20.88 12.92
N ARG A 137 9.44 -21.39 13.98
CA ARG A 137 10.12 -22.06 15.09
C ARG A 137 9.42 -23.38 15.38
N GLU A 138 10.21 -24.43 15.62
CA GLU A 138 9.69 -25.69 16.13
C GLU A 138 9.27 -25.51 17.58
N VAL A 139 8.09 -26.02 17.91
CA VAL A 139 7.54 -26.01 19.28
C VAL A 139 7.04 -27.41 19.60
N GLU A 140 7.11 -27.80 20.87
CA GLU A 140 6.52 -29.06 21.31
C GLU A 140 5.04 -29.10 20.95
N ALA A 141 4.63 -30.15 20.24
CA ALA A 141 3.24 -30.34 19.87
C ALA A 141 2.40 -30.49 21.15
N LYS A 142 1.50 -29.55 21.39
CA LYS A 142 0.47 -29.71 22.43
C LYS A 142 -0.43 -30.87 22.00
N LYS A 143 -0.29 -32.02 22.69
CA LYS A 143 -1.21 -33.15 22.58
C LYS A 143 -2.56 -32.81 23.19
#